data_AF-A0A1H0HME3-F1
#
_entry.id   AF-A0A1H0HME3-F1
#
_cell.length_a   1.000
_cell.length_b   1.000
_cell.length_c   1.000
_cell.angle_alpha   90.00
_cell.angle_beta   90.00
_cell.angle_gamma   90.00
#
_symmetry.space_group_name_H-M   'P 1'
#
loop_
_entity.id
_entity.type
_entity.pdbx_description
1 polymer ?
#
loop_
_entity_poly.entity_id
_entity_poly.type
_entity_poly.pdbx_seq_one_letter_code
_entity_poly.pdbx_strand_id
1 'polypeptide(L)'
;MKISLIQDQAIAARMALIVGADNFDRLFRGIQFDEFDGTVLYVYAADEYRASEIEDTLSLHISTIASGILKREVPIVMVLPQKQKQERDV
;
A
#
# COMPACT_ATOMS: atom_id res chain seq x y z
N MET A 1 0.85 5.01 13.15
CA MET A 1 0.71 3.63 13.69
C MET A 1 1.33 2.67 12.70
N LYS A 2 2.25 1.81 13.15
CA LYS A 2 2.84 0.83 12.24
C LYS A 2 1.83 -0.25 11.89
N ILE A 3 1.78 -0.58 10.60
CA ILE A 3 1.02 -1.68 10.06
C ILE A 3 1.75 -2.96 10.43
N SER A 4 1.05 -3.90 11.05
CA SER A 4 1.65 -5.20 11.38
C SER A 4 1.81 -6.05 10.13
N LEU A 5 2.72 -7.02 10.16
CA LEU A 5 2.91 -7.97 9.06
C LEU A 5 1.60 -8.68 8.67
N ILE A 6 0.74 -9.00 9.64
CA ILE A 6 -0.56 -9.63 9.40
C ILE A 6 -1.49 -8.69 8.63
N GLN A 7 -1.50 -7.39 8.96
CA GLN A 7 -2.32 -6.40 8.27
C GLN A 7 -1.80 -6.13 6.86
N ASP A 8 -0.49 -5.98 6.71
CA ASP A 8 0.21 -5.82 5.43
C ASP A 8 -0.13 -6.99 4.47
N GLN A 9 0.06 -8.22 4.93
CA GLN A 9 -0.29 -9.43 4.18
C GLN A 9 -1.80 -9.51 3.85
N ALA A 10 -2.67 -9.14 4.79
CA ALA A 10 -4.11 -9.16 4.56
C ALA A 10 -4.54 -8.14 3.50
N ILE A 11 -3.93 -6.95 3.47
CA ILE A 11 -4.20 -5.94 2.44
C ILE A 11 -3.72 -6.46 1.08
N ALA A 12 -2.46 -6.93 1.00
CA ALA A 12 -1.90 -7.47 -0.23
C ALA A 12 -2.73 -8.63 -0.80
N ALA A 13 -3.13 -9.59 0.04
CA ALA A 13 -3.94 -10.74 -0.39
C ALA A 13 -5.31 -10.33 -0.96
N ARG A 14 -5.97 -9.34 -0.37
CA ARG A 14 -7.25 -8.83 -0.89
C ARG A 14 -7.06 -8.02 -2.18
N MET A 15 -5.97 -7.29 -2.29
CA MET A 15 -5.62 -6.59 -3.53
C MET A 15 -5.33 -7.58 -4.67
N ALA A 16 -4.70 -8.73 -4.40
CA ALA A 16 -4.46 -9.77 -5.40
C ALA A 16 -5.76 -10.26 -6.07
N LEU A 17 -6.85 -10.37 -5.30
CA LEU A 17 -8.18 -10.71 -5.83
C LEU A 17 -8.74 -9.62 -6.75
N ILE A 18 -8.46 -8.34 -6.47
CA ILE A 18 -8.97 -7.20 -7.21
C ILE A 18 -8.19 -7.00 -8.52
N VAL A 19 -6.85 -7.05 -8.46
CA VAL A 19 -6.00 -6.68 -9.59
C VAL A 19 -5.68 -7.86 -10.52
N GLY A 20 -5.88 -9.09 -10.05
CA GLY A 20 -5.54 -10.32 -10.77
C GLY A 20 -4.04 -10.66 -10.67
N ALA A 21 -3.70 -11.90 -11.02
CA ALA A 21 -2.37 -12.46 -10.81
C ALA A 21 -1.25 -11.66 -11.50
N ASP A 22 -1.44 -11.28 -12.77
CA ASP A 22 -0.40 -10.61 -13.55
C ASP A 22 -0.07 -9.21 -13.03
N ASN A 23 -1.09 -8.41 -12.72
CA ASN A 23 -0.88 -7.08 -12.13
C ASN A 23 -0.36 -7.19 -10.69
N PHE A 24 -0.78 -8.21 -9.94
CA PHE A 24 -0.25 -8.42 -8.60
C PHE A 24 1.25 -8.73 -8.64
N ASP A 25 1.68 -9.67 -9.49
CA ASP A 25 3.11 -9.97 -9.65
C ASP A 25 3.91 -8.76 -10.15
N ARG A 26 3.35 -7.97 -11.08
CA ARG A 26 4.04 -6.82 -11.65
C ARG A 26 4.15 -5.64 -10.69
N LEU A 27 3.04 -5.26 -10.05
CA LEU A 27 2.92 -4.02 -9.26
C LEU A 27 3.17 -4.23 -7.77
N PHE A 28 2.71 -5.35 -7.20
CA PHE A 28 2.78 -5.60 -5.75
C PHE A 28 4.05 -6.34 -5.32
N ARG A 29 4.94 -6.66 -6.26
CA ARG A 29 6.24 -7.27 -5.92
C ARG A 29 7.06 -6.31 -5.06
N GLY A 30 7.33 -6.73 -3.83
CA GLY A 30 8.07 -5.93 -2.85
C GLY A 30 7.26 -4.75 -2.28
N ILE A 31 5.94 -4.74 -2.46
CA ILE A 31 5.11 -3.72 -1.82
C ILE A 31 5.14 -3.87 -0.30
N GLN A 32 5.06 -2.75 0.40
CA GLN A 32 4.95 -2.73 1.85
C GLN A 32 3.95 -1.68 2.30
N PHE A 33 2.91 -2.11 3.01
CA PHE A 33 2.03 -1.22 3.77
C PHE A 33 2.70 -0.95 5.12
N ASP A 34 3.16 0.28 5.36
CA ASP A 34 4.11 0.54 6.46
C ASP A 34 3.48 1.26 7.65
N GLU A 35 2.84 2.40 7.41
CA GLU A 35 2.34 3.26 8.48
C GLU A 35 1.02 3.93 8.10
N PHE A 36 0.09 3.96 9.06
CA PHE A 36 -1.08 4.81 9.01
C PHE A 36 -1.03 5.88 10.11
N ASP A 37 -0.99 7.16 9.76
CA ASP A 37 -0.85 8.26 10.73
C ASP A 37 -2.19 8.79 11.30
N GLY A 38 -3.31 8.23 10.85
CA GLY A 38 -4.66 8.71 11.17
C GLY A 38 -5.42 9.26 9.97
N THR A 39 -4.70 9.69 8.93
CA THR A 39 -5.26 10.21 7.68
C THR A 39 -4.62 9.54 6.46
N VAL A 40 -3.30 9.38 6.48
CA VAL A 40 -2.50 8.87 5.37
C VAL A 40 -2.00 7.48 5.69
N LEU A 41 -2.27 6.53 4.79
CA LEU A 41 -1.59 5.24 4.72
C LEU A 41 -0.40 5.36 3.77
N TYR A 42 0.80 5.20 4.32
CA TYR A 42 2.04 5.16 3.59
C TYR A 42 2.31 3.75 3.05
N VAL A 43 2.47 3.67 1.74
CA VAL A 43 2.75 2.44 1.01
C VAL A 43 4.04 2.59 0.24
N TYR A 44 4.90 1.57 0.27
CA TYR A 44 6.16 1.60 -0.46
C TYR A 44 6.16 0.57 -1.59
N ALA A 45 6.35 1.04 -2.82
CA ALA A 45 6.53 0.21 -4.00
C ALA A 45 8.02 0.08 -4.36
N ALA A 46 8.37 -0.95 -5.14
CA ALA A 46 9.77 -1.23 -5.47
C ALA A 46 10.48 -0.06 -6.19
N ASP A 47 9.76 0.69 -7.02
CA ASP A 47 10.27 1.84 -7.76
C ASP A 47 9.18 2.88 -8.04
N GLU A 48 9.61 3.98 -8.65
CA GLU A 48 8.80 5.17 -8.90
C GLU A 48 7.70 4.93 -9.94
N TYR A 49 7.99 4.13 -10.97
CA TYR A 49 7.00 3.78 -11.99
C TYR A 49 5.83 2.99 -11.37
N ARG A 50 6.16 1.97 -10.56
CA ARG A 50 5.15 1.19 -9.83
C ARG A 50 4.42 2.05 -8.80
N ALA A 51 5.12 2.91 -8.08
CA ALA A 51 4.51 3.79 -7.08
C ALA A 51 3.45 4.68 -7.73
N SER A 52 3.81 5.39 -8.80
CA SER A 52 2.88 6.25 -9.55
C SER A 52 1.70 5.46 -10.10
N GLU A 53 1.93 4.30 -10.70
CA GLU A 53 0.84 3.51 -11.29
C GLU A 53 -0.13 3.00 -10.22
N ILE A 54 0.37 2.53 -9.07
CA ILE A 54 -0.46 2.08 -7.95
C ILE A 54 -1.22 3.26 -7.35
N GLU A 55 -0.58 4.42 -7.18
CA GLU A 55 -1.21 5.61 -6.65
C GLU A 55 -2.36 6.08 -7.55
N ASP A 56 -2.13 6.16 -8.84
CA ASP A 56 -3.10 6.65 -9.82
C ASP A 56 -4.28 5.69 -10.02
N THR A 57 -4.03 4.38 -9.99
CA THR A 57 -5.04 3.39 -10.41
C THR A 57 -5.66 2.61 -9.26
N LEU A 58 -4.98 2.46 -8.11
CA LEU A 58 -5.38 1.54 -7.05
C LEU A 58 -5.61 2.20 -5.69
N SER A 59 -5.29 3.48 -5.51
CA SER A 59 -5.42 4.17 -4.21
C SER A 59 -6.79 4.03 -3.56
N LEU A 60 -7.88 4.16 -4.34
CA LEU A 60 -9.24 4.01 -3.80
C LEU A 60 -9.53 2.57 -3.33
N HIS A 61 -9.06 1.57 -4.08
CA HIS A 61 -9.20 0.16 -3.71
C HIS A 61 -8.40 -0.14 -2.44
N ILE A 62 -7.15 0.32 -2.37
CA ILE A 62 -6.29 0.17 -1.21
C ILE A 62 -6.91 0.85 0.02
N SER A 63 -7.39 2.08 -0.12
CA SER A 63 -8.09 2.83 0.94
C SER A 63 -9.27 2.03 1.50
N THR A 64 -10.12 1.50 0.62
CA THR A 64 -11.31 0.72 1.02
C THR A 64 -10.91 -0.56 1.76
N ILE A 65 -9.95 -1.31 1.21
CA ILE A 65 -9.48 -2.57 1.79
C ILE A 65 -8.77 -2.35 3.14
N ALA A 66 -7.86 -1.39 3.19
CA ALA A 66 -7.14 -1.03 4.40
C ALA A 66 -8.11 -0.55 5.47
N SER A 67 -9.10 0.27 5.12
CA SER A 67 -10.10 0.74 6.08
C SER A 67 -10.86 -0.42 6.73
N GLY A 68 -11.25 -1.41 5.92
CA GLY A 68 -11.94 -2.61 6.40
C GLY A 68 -11.09 -3.52 7.30
N ILE A 69 -9.78 -3.60 7.04
CA ILE A 69 -8.82 -4.40 7.82
C ILE A 69 -8.43 -3.69 9.11
N LEU A 70 -8.16 -2.38 9.04
CA LEU A 70 -7.71 -1.57 10.18
C LEU A 70 -8.87 -1.15 11.09
N LYS A 71 -10.12 -1.33 10.65
CA LYS A 71 -11.34 -0.88 11.36
C LYS A 71 -11.32 0.63 11.64
N ARG A 72 -10.72 1.38 10.72
CA ARG A 72 -10.52 2.83 10.77
C ARG A 72 -10.65 3.38 9.36
N GLU A 73 -11.11 4.60 9.20
CA GLU A 73 -11.16 5.24 7.89
C GLU A 73 -9.75 5.60 7.41
N VAL A 74 -9.41 5.22 6.19
CA VAL A 74 -8.14 5.57 5.53
C VAL A 74 -8.46 6.48 4.33
N PRO A 75 -8.55 7.80 4.53
CA PRO A 75 -8.99 8.71 3.46
C PRO A 75 -7.92 8.92 2.38
N ILE A 76 -6.63 8.80 2.73
CA ILE A 76 -5.52 9.05 1.80
C ILE A 76 -4.59 7.83 1.77
N VAL A 77 -4.23 7.40 0.58
CA VAL A 77 -3.16 6.42 0.33
C VAL A 77 -2.07 7.18 -0.42
N MET A 78 -0.87 7.20 0.15
CA MET A 78 0.30 7.80 -0.51
C MET A 78 1.29 6.69 -0.81
N VAL A 79 1.62 6.54 -2.10
CA VAL A 79 2.50 5.47 -2.57
C VAL A 79 3.84 6.06 -2.96
N LEU A 80 4.90 5.57 -2.33
CA LEU A 80 6.25 6.09 -2.50
C LEU A 80 7.18 4.96 -3.00
N PRO A 81 8.21 5.25 -3.80
CA PRO A 81 9.26 4.28 -4.05
C PRO A 81 10.05 3.95 -2.77
N GLN A 82 10.49 2.70 -2.61
CA GLN A 82 11.22 2.20 -1.44
C GLN A 82 12.46 3.01 -1.07
N LYS A 83 13.12 3.64 -2.04
CA LYS A 83 14.26 4.53 -1.81
C LYS A 83 13.93 5.69 -0.85
N GLN A 84 12.70 6.21 -0.90
CA GLN A 84 12.24 7.29 -0.02
C GLN A 84 11.85 6.82 1.39
N LYS A 85 11.67 5.51 1.59
CA LYS A 85 11.46 4.96 2.94
C LYS A 85 12.69 5.19 3.81
N GLN A 86 13.88 4.95 3.24
CA GLN A 86 15.15 5.07 3.94
C GLN A 86 15.43 6.51 4.38
N GLU A 87 14.90 7.51 3.67
CA GLU A 87 15.03 8.92 4.02
C GLU A 87 14.11 9.35 5.17
N ARG A 88 13.00 8.63 5.39
CA ARG A 88 12.05 8.90 6.48
C ARG A 88 12.42 8.21 7.80
N ASP A 89 13.19 7.14 7.73
CA ASP A 89 13.64 6.36 8.90
C ASP A 89 14.99 6.87 9.47
N VAL A 90 15.56 7.94 8.89
CA VAL A 90 16.83 8.60 9.30
C VAL A 90 16.57 9.85 10.15
#